data_AF-A0AAE1GJI7-F1
#
_entry.id   AF-A0AAE1GJI7-F1
#
_cell.length_a   1.000
_cell.length_b   1.000
_cell.length_c   1.000
_cell.angle_alpha   90.00
_cell.angle_beta   90.00
_cell.angle_gamma   90.00
#
_symmetry.space_group_name_H-M   'P 1'
#
loop_
_entity.id
_entity.type
_entity.pdbx_description
1 polymer ?
#
loop_
_entity_poly.entity_id
_entity_poly.type
_entity_poly.pdbx_seq_one_letter_code
_entity_poly.pdbx_strand_id
1 'polypeptide(L)'
;MESDSTLEEAQEFIDNESITMNDVLDKNKRELVLIAQRLNIPMIASTTKDQLVPLINNKLFVTPLPEVPKTESQLQLELAKVEAEAKARVEIEVRKAEVEAQAQSQAQVQIRQVELDHEFRMCDSARPSNNYNTFDAGRNIRLVHTFNESDVNKYFQLFEKVANGFN
;
A
#
# COMPACT_ATOMS: atom_id res chain seq x y z
N MET A 1 52.56 -2.62 26.31
CA MET A 1 53.03 -3.10 24.99
C MET A 1 53.18 -4.63 24.98
N GLU A 2 52.34 -5.38 25.70
CA GLU A 2 52.43 -6.86 25.76
C GLU A 2 51.29 -7.56 25.00
N SER A 3 50.36 -6.80 24.42
CA SER A 3 49.16 -7.33 23.76
C SER A 3 49.39 -7.76 22.31
N ASP A 4 50.31 -7.14 21.58
CA ASP A 4 50.56 -7.45 20.16
C ASP A 4 51.33 -8.76 19.96
N SER A 5 52.32 -9.06 20.80
CA SER A 5 53.13 -10.30 20.71
C SER A 5 52.24 -11.56 20.73
N THR A 6 51.21 -11.57 21.58
CA THR A 6 50.36 -12.77 21.74
C THR A 6 49.38 -12.99 20.58
N LEU A 7 49.08 -11.96 19.80
CA LEU A 7 48.19 -12.06 18.64
C LEU A 7 48.93 -12.54 17.39
N GLU A 8 50.22 -12.20 17.27
CA GLU A 8 51.10 -12.71 16.22
C GLU A 8 51.40 -14.21 16.42
N GLU A 9 51.65 -14.64 17.66
CA GLU A 9 51.84 -16.06 17.99
C GLU A 9 50.61 -16.93 17.65
N ALA A 10 49.40 -16.38 17.84
CA ALA A 10 48.16 -17.07 17.46
C ALA A 10 47.99 -17.16 15.93
N GLN A 11 48.50 -16.18 15.19
CA GLN A 11 48.48 -16.18 13.73
C GLN A 11 49.51 -17.16 13.16
N GLU A 12 50.73 -17.14 13.68
CA GLU A 12 51.78 -18.11 13.34
C GLU A 12 51.33 -19.54 13.64
N PHE A 13 50.58 -19.74 14.73
CA PHE A 13 49.99 -21.04 15.02
C PHE A 13 48.93 -21.47 14.00
N ILE A 14 48.15 -20.56 13.40
CA ILE A 14 47.14 -20.91 12.38
C ILE A 14 47.79 -21.16 11.01
N ASP A 15 48.85 -20.41 10.68
CA ASP A 15 49.50 -20.46 9.37
C ASP A 15 50.47 -21.65 9.23
N ASN A 16 50.72 -22.40 10.31
CA ASN A 16 51.56 -23.58 10.27
C ASN A 16 50.85 -24.77 9.60
N GLU A 17 51.31 -25.20 8.43
CA GLU A 17 50.68 -26.29 7.67
C GLU A 17 50.73 -27.67 8.37
N SER A 18 51.50 -27.81 9.45
CA SER A 18 51.69 -29.09 10.18
C SER A 18 50.92 -29.18 11.50
N ILE A 19 50.00 -28.25 11.81
CA ILE A 19 49.23 -28.31 13.06
C ILE A 19 48.37 -29.57 13.08
N THR A 20 48.32 -30.24 14.22
CA THR A 20 47.46 -31.39 14.49
C THR A 20 46.40 -31.06 15.54
N MET A 21 45.39 -31.92 15.65
CA MET A 21 44.35 -31.77 16.68
C MET A 21 44.91 -31.80 18.12
N ASN A 22 46.06 -32.43 18.33
CA ASN A 22 46.73 -32.50 19.64
C ASN A 22 47.40 -31.17 20.00
N ASP A 23 47.93 -30.45 19.01
CA ASP A 23 48.56 -29.15 19.24
C ASP A 23 47.56 -28.11 19.75
N VAL A 24 46.28 -28.23 19.36
CA VAL A 24 45.19 -27.39 19.89
C VAL A 24 44.82 -27.78 21.33
N LEU A 25 44.89 -29.06 21.70
CA LEU A 25 44.61 -29.52 23.06
C LEU A 25 45.64 -29.01 24.08
N ASP A 26 46.89 -28.92 23.66
CA ASP A 26 48.01 -28.50 24.51
C ASP A 26 48.03 -26.99 24.78
N LYS A 27 47.25 -26.19 24.04
CA LYS A 27 47.13 -24.75 24.26
C LYS A 27 46.39 -24.37 25.55
N ASN A 28 46.81 -23.27 26.14
CA ASN A 28 46.17 -22.67 27.31
C ASN A 28 44.86 -21.98 26.91
N LYS A 29 43.94 -21.81 27.88
CA LYS A 29 42.64 -21.15 27.64
C LYS A 29 42.79 -19.77 26.98
N ARG A 30 43.79 -19.00 27.40
CA ARG A 30 44.07 -17.65 26.85
C ARG A 30 44.49 -17.72 25.37
N GLU A 31 45.31 -18.69 24.99
CA GLU A 31 45.76 -18.90 23.62
C GLU A 31 44.61 -19.38 22.73
N LEU A 32 43.77 -20.29 23.24
CA LEU A 32 42.57 -20.76 22.53
C LEU A 32 41.57 -19.63 22.27
N VAL A 33 41.42 -18.70 23.21
CA VAL A 33 40.61 -17.48 23.02
C VAL A 33 41.14 -16.62 21.88
N LEU A 34 42.47 -16.45 21.78
CA LEU A 34 43.10 -15.67 20.70
C LEU A 34 42.98 -16.36 19.35
N ILE A 35 43.19 -17.68 19.30
CA ILE A 35 43.00 -18.49 18.09
C ILE A 35 41.54 -18.42 17.63
N ALA A 36 40.57 -18.58 18.53
CA ALA A 36 39.16 -18.50 18.20
C ALA A 36 38.72 -17.09 17.75
N GLN A 37 39.30 -16.03 18.31
CA GLN A 37 39.11 -14.66 17.82
C GLN A 37 39.62 -14.50 16.39
N ARG A 38 40.80 -15.04 16.06
CA ARG A 38 41.35 -15.01 14.70
C ARG A 38 40.53 -15.82 13.71
N LEU A 39 40.02 -16.98 14.13
CA LEU A 39 39.13 -17.82 13.33
C LEU A 39 37.68 -17.29 13.23
N ASN A 40 37.40 -16.10 13.79
CA ASN A 40 36.07 -15.48 13.84
C ASN A 40 35.00 -16.42 14.42
N ILE A 41 35.37 -17.21 15.44
CA ILE A 41 34.44 -18.08 16.15
C ILE A 41 33.68 -17.23 17.18
N PRO A 42 32.34 -17.19 17.15
CA PRO A 42 31.57 -16.46 18.15
C PRO A 42 31.73 -17.12 19.52
N MET A 43 32.18 -16.36 20.51
CA MET A 43 32.41 -16.85 21.88
C MET A 43 31.67 -16.01 22.90
N ILE A 44 31.22 -16.66 23.97
CA ILE A 44 30.68 -15.98 25.17
C ILE A 44 31.76 -15.91 26.26
N ALA A 45 31.69 -14.92 27.16
CA ALA A 45 32.70 -14.74 28.22
C ALA A 45 32.85 -15.95 29.15
N SER A 46 31.81 -16.79 29.26
CA SER A 46 31.78 -18.03 30.05
C SER A 46 32.32 -19.27 29.33
N THR A 47 32.79 -19.15 28.08
CA THR A 47 33.24 -20.31 27.31
C THR A 47 34.42 -21.00 27.99
N THR A 48 34.33 -22.32 28.18
CA THR A 48 35.38 -23.13 28.83
C THR A 48 36.39 -23.66 27.82
N LYS A 49 37.56 -24.11 28.30
CA LYS A 49 38.60 -24.72 27.43
C LYS A 49 38.01 -25.89 26.64
N ASP A 50 37.23 -26.74 27.30
CA ASP A 50 36.59 -27.92 26.71
C ASP A 50 35.59 -27.59 25.60
N GLN A 51 35.04 -26.36 25.59
CA GLN A 51 34.15 -25.87 24.54
C GLN A 51 34.92 -25.24 23.38
N LEU A 52 36.06 -24.60 23.65
CA LEU A 52 36.87 -23.93 22.62
C LEU A 52 37.61 -24.93 21.72
N VAL A 53 38.18 -25.97 22.29
CA VAL A 53 38.93 -27.01 21.55
C VAL A 53 38.12 -27.61 20.40
N PRO A 54 36.89 -28.13 20.59
CA PRO A 54 36.12 -28.72 19.48
C PRO A 54 35.70 -27.68 18.43
N LEU A 55 35.45 -26.43 18.82
CA LEU A 55 35.10 -25.36 17.88
C LEU A 55 36.28 -24.97 16.98
N ILE A 56 37.46 -24.85 17.56
CA ILE A 56 38.70 -24.55 16.86
C ILE A 56 39.09 -25.73 15.96
N ASN A 57 39.06 -26.96 16.47
CA ASN A 57 39.36 -28.15 15.69
C ASN A 57 38.38 -28.33 14.52
N ASN A 58 37.10 -28.01 14.71
CA ASN A 58 36.12 -28.02 13.63
C ASN A 58 36.51 -27.00 12.55
N LYS A 59 36.86 -25.78 12.92
CA LYS A 59 37.23 -24.75 11.94
C LYS A 59 38.56 -25.01 11.23
N LEU A 60 39.55 -25.59 11.90
CA LEU A 60 40.88 -25.84 11.34
C LEU A 60 40.97 -27.15 10.56
N PHE A 61 40.30 -28.20 11.02
CA PHE A 61 40.50 -29.57 10.51
C PHE A 61 39.26 -30.18 9.84
N VAL A 62 38.06 -29.61 10.03
CA VAL A 62 36.91 -30.07 9.25
C VAL A 62 36.97 -29.36 7.92
N THR A 63 37.58 -30.03 6.95
CA THR A 63 37.32 -29.81 5.53
C THR A 63 35.82 -29.70 5.31
N PRO A 64 35.32 -28.70 4.56
CA PRO A 64 33.92 -28.68 4.18
C PRO A 64 33.59 -30.03 3.57
N LEU A 65 32.66 -30.75 4.19
CA LEU A 65 32.13 -31.98 3.63
C LEU A 65 31.78 -31.68 2.16
N PRO A 66 32.20 -32.52 1.20
CA PRO A 66 31.71 -32.38 -0.17
C PRO A 66 30.19 -32.34 -0.07
N GLU A 67 29.56 -31.31 -0.65
CA GLU A 67 28.11 -31.19 -0.71
C GLU A 67 27.57 -32.54 -1.18
N VAL A 68 26.90 -33.26 -0.27
CA VAL A 68 26.26 -34.52 -0.64
C VAL A 68 25.30 -34.13 -1.77
N PRO A 69 25.41 -34.71 -2.98
CA PRO A 69 24.51 -34.37 -4.06
C PRO A 69 23.09 -34.58 -3.55
N LYS A 70 22.33 -33.48 -3.49
CA LYS A 70 20.91 -33.53 -3.12
C LYS A 70 20.28 -34.64 -3.94
N THR A 71 19.68 -35.62 -3.28
CA THR A 71 19.01 -36.72 -3.98
C THR A 71 17.94 -36.13 -4.88
N GLU A 72 17.72 -36.72 -6.06
CA GLU A 72 16.78 -36.21 -7.07
C GLU A 72 15.37 -35.94 -6.49
N SER A 73 14.98 -36.71 -5.49
CA SER A 73 13.76 -36.55 -4.69
C SER A 73 13.74 -35.27 -3.82
N GLN A 74 14.87 -34.85 -3.27
CA GLN A 74 14.99 -33.60 -2.51
C GLN A 74 14.92 -32.37 -3.44
N LEU A 75 15.53 -32.46 -4.63
CA LEU A 75 15.45 -31.43 -5.66
C LEU A 75 14.01 -31.26 -6.19
N GLN A 76 13.30 -32.36 -6.43
CA GLN A 76 11.89 -32.33 -6.85
C GLN A 76 10.98 -31.71 -5.77
N LEU A 77 11.21 -32.03 -4.49
CA LEU A 77 10.45 -31.44 -3.39
C LEU A 77 10.71 -29.93 -3.25
N GLU A 78 11.96 -29.51 -3.42
CA GLU A 78 12.35 -28.09 -3.35
C GLU A 78 11.74 -27.30 -4.52
N LEU A 79 11.76 -27.85 -5.74
CA LEU A 79 11.08 -27.30 -6.91
C LEU A 79 9.57 -27.17 -6.69
N ALA A 80 8.91 -28.23 -6.23
CA ALA A 80 7.47 -28.20 -5.97
C ALA A 80 7.10 -27.18 -4.89
N LYS A 81 7.96 -27.00 -3.88
CA LYS A 81 7.75 -25.99 -2.84
C LYS A 81 7.90 -24.57 -3.38
N VAL A 82 8.91 -24.33 -4.22
CA VAL A 82 9.12 -23.02 -4.87
C VAL A 82 7.99 -22.69 -5.83
N GLU A 83 7.51 -23.66 -6.62
CA GLU A 83 6.35 -23.47 -7.52
C GLU A 83 5.06 -23.18 -6.74
N ALA A 84 4.81 -23.90 -5.65
CA ALA A 84 3.65 -23.66 -4.79
C ALA A 84 3.70 -22.26 -4.16
N GLU A 85 4.87 -21.82 -3.70
CA GLU A 85 5.06 -20.49 -3.14
C GLU A 85 4.89 -19.40 -4.21
N ALA A 86 5.45 -19.58 -5.40
CA ALA A 86 5.28 -18.67 -6.52
C ALA A 86 3.82 -18.53 -6.93
N LYS A 87 3.09 -19.66 -7.00
CA LYS A 87 1.66 -19.66 -7.31
C LYS A 87 0.83 -18.94 -6.24
N ALA A 88 1.14 -19.17 -4.95
CA ALA A 88 0.46 -18.48 -3.86
C ALA A 88 0.70 -16.97 -3.88
N ARG A 89 1.92 -16.52 -4.23
CA ARG A 89 2.23 -15.08 -4.38
C ARG A 89 1.41 -14.44 -5.50
N VAL A 90 1.35 -15.09 -6.67
CA VAL A 90 0.55 -14.61 -7.81
C VAL A 90 -0.94 -14.55 -7.45
N GLU A 91 -1.48 -15.57 -6.78
CA GLU A 91 -2.90 -15.58 -6.38
C GLU A 91 -3.24 -14.45 -5.41
N ILE A 92 -2.37 -14.17 -4.44
CA ILE A 92 -2.54 -13.03 -3.53
C ILE A 92 -2.54 -11.70 -4.29
N GLU A 93 -1.66 -11.56 -5.28
CA GLU A 93 -1.53 -10.33 -6.06
C GLU A 93 -2.74 -10.10 -6.98
N VAL A 94 -3.22 -11.15 -7.65
CA VAL A 94 -4.47 -11.12 -8.42
C VAL A 94 -5.64 -10.72 -7.52
N ARG A 95 -5.78 -11.34 -6.35
CA ARG A 95 -6.88 -11.03 -5.43
C ARG A 95 -6.81 -9.60 -4.92
N LYS A 96 -5.62 -9.05 -4.68
CA LYS A 96 -5.45 -7.64 -4.32
C LYS A 96 -5.88 -6.72 -5.46
N ALA A 97 -5.45 -7.01 -6.69
CA ALA A 97 -5.82 -6.24 -7.86
C ALA A 97 -7.34 -6.26 -8.12
N GLU A 98 -8.00 -7.40 -7.92
CA GLU A 98 -9.46 -7.52 -8.04
C GLU A 98 -10.19 -6.66 -6.99
N VAL A 99 -9.76 -6.70 -5.74
CA VAL A 99 -10.35 -5.88 -4.66
C VAL A 99 -10.16 -4.39 -4.94
N GLU A 100 -8.97 -4.00 -5.40
CA GLU A 100 -8.67 -2.62 -5.75
C GLU A 100 -9.51 -2.14 -6.94
N ALA A 101 -9.61 -2.94 -8.01
CA ALA A 101 -10.43 -2.63 -9.17
C ALA A 101 -11.92 -2.51 -8.79
N GLN A 102 -12.41 -3.37 -7.89
CA GLN A 102 -13.77 -3.29 -7.38
C GLN A 102 -13.99 -2.01 -6.56
N ALA A 103 -13.05 -1.65 -5.70
CA ALA A 103 -13.12 -0.42 -4.90
C ALA A 103 -13.10 0.84 -5.79
N GLN A 104 -12.25 0.87 -6.82
CA GLN A 104 -12.19 1.96 -7.79
C GLN A 104 -13.50 2.09 -8.58
N SER A 105 -14.07 0.97 -9.04
CA SER A 105 -15.36 0.96 -9.74
C SER A 105 -16.49 1.50 -8.84
N GLN A 106 -16.55 1.08 -7.58
CA GLN A 106 -17.54 1.59 -6.63
C GLN A 106 -17.36 3.08 -6.35
N ALA A 107 -16.12 3.56 -6.19
CA ALA A 107 -15.84 4.97 -6.00
C ALA A 107 -16.28 5.80 -7.21
N GLN A 108 -16.04 5.30 -8.43
CA GLN A 108 -16.46 5.98 -9.66
C GLN A 108 -17.99 6.07 -9.77
N VAL A 109 -18.71 5.01 -9.41
CA VAL A 109 -20.18 5.04 -9.35
C VAL A 109 -20.69 6.05 -8.32
N GLN A 110 -20.08 6.11 -7.14
CA GLN A 110 -20.45 7.07 -6.09
C GLN A 110 -20.22 8.51 -6.54
N ILE A 111 -19.06 8.80 -7.14
CA ILE A 111 -18.76 10.14 -7.69
C ILE A 111 -19.81 10.51 -8.73
N ARG A 112 -20.11 9.61 -9.67
CA ARG A 112 -21.12 9.86 -10.70
C ARG A 112 -22.50 10.14 -10.11
N GLN A 113 -22.87 9.43 -9.05
CA GLN A 113 -24.15 9.65 -8.38
C GLN A 113 -24.21 11.01 -7.68
N VAL A 114 -23.13 11.42 -7.01
CA VAL A 114 -23.02 12.76 -6.40
C VAL A 114 -23.07 13.86 -7.46
N GLU A 115 -22.41 13.67 -8.61
CA GLU A 115 -22.47 14.61 -9.74
C GLU A 115 -23.90 14.77 -10.26
N LEU A 116 -24.61 13.64 -10.49
CA LEU A 116 -25.99 13.65 -10.96
C LEU A 116 -26.94 14.30 -9.93
N ASP A 117 -26.76 14.02 -8.64
CA ASP A 117 -27.54 14.65 -7.57
C ASP A 117 -27.29 16.15 -7.51
N HIS A 118 -26.04 16.58 -7.71
CA HIS A 118 -25.68 17.99 -7.79
C HIS A 118 -26.30 18.66 -9.03
N GLU A 119 -26.20 18.05 -10.21
CA GLU A 119 -26.83 18.52 -11.44
C GLU A 119 -28.36 18.66 -11.27
N PHE A 120 -29.01 17.66 -10.66
CA PHE A 120 -30.43 17.68 -10.38
C PHE A 120 -30.81 18.85 -9.46
N ARG A 121 -30.08 19.05 -8.36
CA ARG A 121 -30.29 20.18 -7.43
C ARG A 121 -30.06 21.52 -8.10
N MET A 122 -29.05 21.64 -8.95
CA MET A 122 -28.79 22.86 -9.72
C MET A 122 -29.93 23.15 -10.70
N CYS A 123 -30.45 22.12 -11.39
CA CYS A 123 -31.62 22.26 -12.26
C CYS A 123 -32.89 22.67 -11.50
N ASP A 124 -33.14 22.12 -10.32
CA ASP A 124 -34.28 22.50 -9.49
C ASP A 124 -34.14 23.90 -8.88
N SER A 125 -32.91 24.35 -8.58
CA SER A 125 -32.65 25.73 -8.15
C SER A 125 -32.69 26.76 -9.29
N ALA A 126 -32.45 26.31 -10.53
CA ALA A 126 -32.55 27.13 -11.75
C ALA A 126 -33.95 27.13 -12.38
N ARG A 127 -34.86 26.25 -11.92
CA ARG A 127 -36.29 26.41 -12.20
C ARG A 127 -36.77 27.60 -11.38
N PRO A 128 -37.12 28.75 -11.99
CA PRO A 128 -37.92 29.72 -11.26
C PRO A 128 -39.13 28.95 -10.76
N SER A 129 -39.40 29.01 -9.46
CA SER A 129 -40.64 28.51 -8.87
C SER A 129 -41.77 28.82 -9.85
N ASN A 130 -42.35 27.79 -10.47
CA ASN A 130 -43.27 27.95 -11.60
C ASN A 130 -44.62 28.54 -11.16
N ASN A 131 -44.66 29.19 -10.00
CA ASN A 131 -45.71 30.07 -9.51
C ASN A 131 -45.76 31.41 -10.24
N TYR A 132 -44.84 31.69 -11.19
CA TYR A 132 -44.91 32.87 -12.06
C TYR A 132 -45.64 32.62 -13.39
N ASN A 133 -46.00 31.37 -13.72
CA ASN A 133 -46.70 31.03 -14.98
C ASN A 133 -48.14 30.53 -14.79
N THR A 134 -48.64 30.44 -13.56
CA THR A 134 -50.07 30.32 -13.33
C THR A 134 -50.68 31.72 -13.46
N PHE A 135 -51.48 31.93 -14.51
CA PHE A 135 -52.32 33.13 -14.62
C PHE A 135 -53.30 33.14 -13.43
N ASP A 136 -52.89 33.81 -12.35
CA ASP A 136 -53.73 34.01 -11.18
C ASP A 136 -54.69 35.16 -11.49
N ALA A 137 -55.91 34.82 -11.88
CA ALA A 137 -56.97 35.78 -12.16
C ALA A 137 -57.24 36.70 -10.95
N GLY A 138 -57.06 36.21 -9.72
CA GLY A 138 -57.25 37.00 -8.50
C GLY A 138 -56.15 38.04 -8.24
N ARG A 139 -54.91 37.78 -8.67
CA ARG A 139 -53.84 38.79 -8.66
C ARG A 139 -54.01 39.80 -9.79
N ASN A 140 -54.41 39.35 -10.98
CA ASN A 140 -54.52 40.20 -12.16
C ASN A 140 -55.81 41.03 -12.19
N ILE A 141 -56.91 40.61 -11.53
CA ILE A 141 -58.16 41.40 -11.46
C ILE A 141 -57.96 42.74 -10.73
N ARG A 142 -56.96 42.84 -9.84
CA ARG A 142 -56.61 44.11 -9.18
C ARG A 142 -56.01 45.14 -10.13
N LEU A 143 -55.47 44.70 -11.27
CA LEU A 143 -54.91 45.57 -12.30
C LEU A 143 -55.96 46.05 -13.29
N VAL A 144 -57.16 45.46 -13.27
CA VAL A 144 -58.29 45.92 -14.07
C VAL A 144 -58.96 47.05 -13.29
N HIS A 145 -59.04 48.24 -13.91
CA HIS A 145 -59.74 49.36 -13.32
C HIS A 145 -61.20 48.97 -13.07
N THR A 146 -61.72 49.25 -11.88
CA THR A 146 -63.10 48.92 -11.53
C THR A 146 -64.02 49.60 -12.52
N PHE A 147 -64.85 48.82 -13.20
CA PHE A 147 -65.80 49.37 -14.16
C PHE A 147 -66.90 50.14 -13.41
N ASN A 148 -67.10 51.40 -13.75
CA ASN A 148 -68.23 52.19 -13.27
C ASN A 148 -69.23 52.39 -14.41
N GLU A 149 -70.51 52.27 -14.10
CA GLU A 149 -71.59 52.43 -15.09
C GLU A 149 -71.63 53.84 -15.69
N SER A 150 -71.16 54.85 -14.94
CA SER A 150 -70.98 56.21 -15.44
C SER A 150 -69.94 56.33 -16.57
N ASP A 151 -69.02 55.36 -16.70
CA ASP A 151 -67.98 55.36 -17.74
C ASP A 151 -68.41 54.61 -19.01
N VAL A 152 -69.56 53.92 -19.01
CA VAL A 152 -70.10 53.19 -20.18
C VAL A 152 -70.12 54.08 -21.42
N ASN A 153 -70.67 55.29 -21.30
CA ASN A 153 -70.77 56.23 -22.41
C ASN A 153 -69.41 56.66 -22.97
N LYS A 154 -68.37 56.75 -22.12
CA LYS A 154 -67.00 57.09 -22.56
C LYS A 154 -66.40 55.96 -23.39
N TYR A 155 -66.55 54.71 -22.94
CA TYR A 155 -66.09 53.55 -23.68
C TYR A 155 -66.86 53.37 -24.99
N PHE A 156 -68.18 53.65 -24.99
CA PHE A 156 -69.01 53.60 -26.18
C PHE A 156 -68.57 54.64 -27.23
N GLN A 157 -68.31 55.87 -26.81
CA GLN A 157 -67.78 56.93 -27.70
C GLN A 157 -66.38 56.60 -28.24
N LEU A 158 -65.49 56.04 -27.40
CA LEU A 158 -64.17 55.57 -27.84
C LEU A 158 -64.31 54.45 -28.87
N PHE A 159 -65.21 53.50 -28.63
CA PHE A 159 -65.51 52.42 -29.57
C PHE A 159 -66.04 52.96 -30.90
N GLU A 160 -67.04 53.84 -30.89
CA GLU A 160 -67.57 54.46 -32.12
C GLU A 160 -66.48 55.23 -32.87
N LYS A 161 -65.61 55.96 -32.17
CA LYS A 161 -64.49 56.67 -32.79
C LYS A 161 -63.51 55.72 -33.46
N VAL A 162 -63.20 54.59 -32.84
CA VAL A 162 -62.32 53.56 -33.43
C VAL A 162 -63.01 52.90 -34.62
N ALA A 163 -64.26 52.48 -34.47
CA ALA A 163 -65.04 51.83 -35.52
C ALA A 163 -65.23 52.72 -36.75
N ASN A 164 -65.49 54.02 -36.55
CA ASN A 164 -65.62 55.00 -37.63
C ASN A 164 -64.27 55.42 -38.23
N GLY A 165 -63.16 55.21 -37.51
CA GLY A 165 -61.80 55.48 -37.99
C GLY A 165 -61.21 54.38 -38.88
N PHE A 166 -61.94 53.28 -39.10
CA PHE A 166 -61.55 52.18 -40.00
C PHE A 166 -62.23 52.24 -41.39
N ASN A 167 -62.84 53.38 -41.75
CA ASN A 167 -63.36 53.67 -43.10
C ASN A 167 -62.48 54.66 -43.85
#